data_AF-A0A0H3KJL9-F1
#
_entry.id   AF-A0A0H3KJL9-F1
#
_cell.length_a   1.000
_cell.length_b   1.000
_cell.length_c   1.000
_cell.angle_alpha   90.00
_cell.angle_beta   90.00
_cell.angle_gamma   90.00
#
_symmetry.space_group_name_H-M   'P 1'
#
loop_
_entity.id
_entity.type
_entity.pdbx_description
1 polymer ?
#
loop_
_entity_poly.entity_id
_entity_poly.type
_entity_poly.pdbx_seq_one_letter_code
_entity_poly.pdbx_strand_id
1 'polypeptide(L)'
;MFQSSAFDPEQPGFNPVQFERAAQRAVVDLQRAVAGPAQRALGLRRRSHPAAERTMSWRALLDVEALAFSNAGFVSRNDPAIVGAFIRLCDSRLVPADIDEPVDWRRDDDDLPAVYLIVRAMLEAEAAEQAEAA
;
A
#
# COMPACT_ATOMS: atom_id res chain seq x y z
N MET A 1 7.76 -5.33 -1.76
CA MET A 1 6.49 -5.38 -0.99
C MET A 1 6.55 -6.33 0.20
N PHE A 2 7.13 -7.53 0.09
CA PHE A 2 7.30 -8.45 1.21
C PHE A 2 8.76 -8.41 1.70
N GLN A 3 8.98 -8.64 2.99
CA GLN A 3 10.31 -8.80 3.56
C GLN A 3 10.97 -10.06 2.97
N SER A 4 12.25 -9.97 2.59
CA SER A 4 13.01 -11.12 2.06
C SER A 4 13.10 -12.28 3.07
N SER A 5 13.05 -12.00 4.37
CA SER A 5 13.05 -13.00 5.45
C SER A 5 11.72 -13.73 5.65
N ALA A 6 10.64 -13.33 4.97
CA ALA A 6 9.34 -13.98 5.09
C ALA A 6 9.28 -15.37 4.44
N PHE A 7 10.25 -15.68 3.56
CA PHE A 7 10.39 -16.96 2.89
C PHE A 7 11.46 -17.77 3.63
N ASP A 8 11.03 -18.53 4.64
CA ASP A 8 11.93 -19.43 5.37
C ASP A 8 11.76 -20.89 4.89
N PRO A 9 12.61 -21.37 3.97
CA PRO A 9 12.53 -22.73 3.45
C PRO A 9 12.87 -23.80 4.50
N GLU A 10 13.47 -23.42 5.62
CA GLU A 10 13.88 -24.34 6.69
C GLU A 10 12.71 -24.65 7.65
N GLN A 11 11.57 -23.97 7.53
CA GLN A 11 10.39 -24.26 8.35
C GLN A 11 9.74 -25.61 7.96
N PRO A 12 9.58 -26.55 8.90
CA PRO A 12 8.92 -27.82 8.64
C PRO A 12 7.49 -27.62 8.13
N GLY A 13 7.19 -28.11 6.93
CA GLY A 13 5.88 -27.98 6.30
C GLY A 13 5.69 -26.70 5.46
N PHE A 14 6.74 -25.88 5.29
CA PHE A 14 6.71 -24.75 4.37
C PHE A 14 6.49 -25.24 2.93
N ASN A 15 5.40 -24.79 2.33
CA ASN A 15 5.14 -25.02 0.92
C ASN A 15 5.23 -23.68 0.16
N PRO A 16 6.30 -23.48 -0.63
CA PRO A 16 6.55 -22.20 -1.29
C PRO A 16 5.42 -21.81 -2.25
N VAL A 17 4.80 -22.79 -2.93
CA VAL A 17 3.69 -22.55 -3.87
C VAL A 17 2.43 -22.11 -3.13
N GLN A 18 2.15 -22.69 -1.95
CA GLN A 18 1.00 -22.28 -1.14
C GLN A 18 1.22 -20.89 -0.55
N PHE A 19 2.44 -20.61 -0.09
CA PHE A 19 2.83 -19.29 0.41
C PHE A 19 2.68 -18.23 -0.69
N GLU A 20 3.22 -18.48 -1.89
CA GLU A 20 3.13 -17.55 -3.00
C GLU A 20 1.67 -17.23 -3.36
N ARG A 21 0.81 -18.25 -3.44
CA ARG A 21 -0.63 -18.05 -3.69
C ARG A 21 -1.31 -17.25 -2.58
N ALA A 22 -0.97 -17.53 -1.32
CA ALA A 22 -1.50 -16.79 -0.18
C ALA A 22 -1.03 -15.32 -0.20
N ALA A 23 0.25 -15.08 -0.54
CA ALA A 23 0.82 -13.75 -0.69
C ALA A 23 0.15 -12.95 -1.82
N GLN A 24 -0.04 -13.57 -2.99
CA GLN A 24 -0.77 -12.95 -4.11
C GLN A 24 -2.21 -12.57 -3.72
N ARG A 25 -2.91 -13.47 -3.01
CA ARG A 25 -4.25 -13.19 -2.50
C ARG A 25 -4.25 -12.03 -1.49
N ALA A 26 -3.29 -12.03 -0.57
CA ALA A 26 -3.14 -10.98 0.43
C ALA A 26 -2.85 -9.62 -0.21
N VAL A 27 -2.08 -9.56 -1.30
CA VAL A 27 -1.86 -8.32 -2.06
C VAL A 27 -3.19 -7.77 -2.60
N VAL A 28 -4.02 -8.61 -3.22
CA VAL A 28 -5.32 -8.20 -3.75
C VAL A 28 -6.26 -7.71 -2.64
N ASP A 29 -6.28 -8.41 -1.50
CA ASP A 29 -7.11 -8.01 -0.37
C ASP A 29 -6.59 -6.72 0.29
N LEU A 30 -5.27 -6.50 0.33
CA LEU A 30 -4.66 -5.26 0.81
C LEU A 30 -4.98 -4.09 -0.12
N GLN A 31 -4.90 -4.28 -1.44
CA GLN A 31 -5.30 -3.26 -2.42
C GLN A 31 -6.74 -2.78 -2.19
N ARG A 32 -7.67 -3.72 -1.93
CA ARG A 32 -9.06 -3.40 -1.61
C ARG A 32 -9.20 -2.64 -0.28
N ALA A 33 -8.43 -3.03 0.73
CA ALA A 33 -8.43 -2.36 2.02
C ALA A 33 -7.87 -0.92 1.95
N VAL A 34 -6.84 -0.70 1.12
CA VAL A 34 -6.19 0.61 0.90
C VAL A 34 -7.04 1.54 0.04
N ALA A 35 -7.74 1.03 -0.98
CA ALA A 35 -8.41 1.83 -1.98
C ALA A 35 -9.38 2.87 -1.38
N GLY A 36 -10.23 2.48 -0.44
CA GLY A 36 -11.22 3.37 0.18
C GLY A 36 -10.58 4.53 0.97
N PRO A 37 -9.69 4.25 1.94
CA PRO A 37 -8.91 5.26 2.66
C PRO A 37 -8.09 6.17 1.73
N ALA A 38 -7.34 5.60 0.78
CA ALA A 38 -6.49 6.35 -0.13
C ALA A 38 -7.29 7.29 -1.03
N GLN A 39 -8.41 6.84 -1.60
CA GLN A 39 -9.32 7.70 -2.38
C GLN A 39 -9.86 8.89 -1.58
N ARG A 40 -10.11 8.69 -0.28
CA ARG A 40 -10.57 9.78 0.59
C ARG A 40 -9.45 10.77 0.88
N ALA A 41 -8.25 10.28 1.20
CA ALA A 41 -7.08 11.11 1.46
C ALA A 41 -6.67 11.94 0.22
N LEU A 42 -6.76 11.35 -0.97
CA LEU A 42 -6.46 12.01 -2.25
C LEU A 42 -7.59 12.91 -2.78
N GLY A 43 -8.76 12.94 -2.11
CA GLY A 43 -9.91 13.70 -2.58
C GLY A 43 -10.55 13.16 -3.87
N LEU A 44 -10.19 11.96 -4.35
CA LEU A 44 -10.67 11.36 -5.61
C LEU A 44 -12.20 11.19 -5.67
N ARG A 45 -12.90 11.20 -4.53
CA ARG A 45 -14.37 11.10 -4.50
C ARG A 45 -15.11 12.43 -4.71
N ARG A 46 -14.41 13.57 -4.69
CA ARG A 46 -15.04 14.89 -4.84
C ARG A 46 -14.94 15.36 -6.29
N ARG A 47 -16.05 15.31 -7.03
CA ARG A 47 -16.22 15.86 -8.39
C ARG A 47 -16.02 17.38 -8.51
N SER A 48 -15.71 18.08 -7.42
CA SER A 48 -15.84 19.55 -7.32
C SER A 48 -14.52 20.29 -7.08
N HIS A 49 -13.36 19.63 -7.18
CA HIS A 49 -12.09 20.35 -7.19
C HIS A 49 -11.42 20.24 -8.55
N PRO A 50 -11.17 21.39 -9.23
CA PRO A 50 -10.30 21.41 -10.40
C PRO A 50 -8.93 20.89 -9.99
N ALA A 51 -8.12 20.51 -10.99
CA ALA A 51 -6.79 19.87 -10.94
C ALA A 51 -5.73 20.55 -10.03
N ALA A 52 -6.04 20.84 -8.77
CA ALA A 52 -5.07 21.08 -7.74
C ALA A 52 -4.27 19.80 -7.59
N GLU A 53 -2.94 19.92 -7.65
CA GLU A 53 -2.00 18.84 -7.43
C GLU A 53 -2.47 18.03 -6.22
N ARG A 54 -2.99 16.83 -6.46
CA ARG A 54 -3.54 15.97 -5.42
C ARG A 54 -2.37 15.45 -4.61
N THR A 55 -1.97 16.21 -3.61
CA THR A 55 -0.86 15.85 -2.75
C THR A 55 -1.38 15.08 -1.54
N MET A 56 -0.69 13.99 -1.21
CA MET A 56 -0.88 13.24 0.01
C MET A 56 0.36 13.48 0.88
N SER A 57 0.17 13.83 2.14
CA SER A 57 1.28 13.91 3.10
C SER A 57 1.70 12.54 3.61
N TRP A 58 2.91 12.42 4.15
CA TRP A 58 3.36 11.18 4.79
C TRP A 58 2.44 10.76 5.93
N ARG A 59 1.91 11.70 6.72
CA ARG A 59 0.89 11.41 7.74
C ARG A 59 -0.37 10.80 7.14
N ALA A 60 -0.88 11.35 6.05
CA ALA A 60 -2.07 10.79 5.40
C ALA A 60 -1.82 9.37 4.88
N LEU A 61 -0.61 9.08 4.37
CA LEU A 61 -0.25 7.73 3.92
C LEU A 61 -0.11 6.74 5.11
N LEU A 62 0.42 7.19 6.24
CA LEU A 62 0.47 6.41 7.49
C LEU A 62 -0.94 6.10 8.01
N ASP A 63 -1.85 7.06 7.97
CA ASP A 63 -3.26 6.86 8.36
C ASP A 63 -3.95 5.83 7.44
N VAL A 64 -3.67 5.90 6.13
CA VAL A 64 -4.14 4.90 5.15
C VAL A 64 -3.61 3.52 5.51
N GLU A 65 -2.32 3.38 5.85
CA GLU A 65 -1.74 2.12 6.28
C GLU A 65 -2.42 1.59 7.55
N ALA A 66 -2.56 2.43 8.58
CA ALA A 66 -3.18 2.04 9.84
C ALA A 66 -4.62 1.52 9.62
N LEU A 67 -5.41 2.20 8.77
CA LEU A 67 -6.76 1.78 8.41
C LEU A 67 -6.79 0.48 7.59
N ALA A 68 -5.84 0.29 6.69
CA ALA A 68 -5.77 -0.92 5.85
C ALA A 68 -5.42 -2.16 6.67
N PHE A 69 -4.39 -2.08 7.53
CA PHE A 69 -3.97 -3.22 8.37
C PHE A 69 -4.90 -3.48 9.56
N SER A 70 -5.72 -2.50 9.95
CA SER A 70 -6.79 -2.70 10.94
C SER A 70 -8.11 -3.15 10.32
N ASN A 71 -8.17 -3.32 8.99
CA ASN A 71 -9.40 -3.71 8.31
C ASN A 71 -9.77 -5.16 8.66
N ALA A 72 -10.90 -5.34 9.35
CA ALA A 72 -11.36 -6.67 9.77
C ALA A 72 -11.53 -7.66 8.60
N GLY A 73 -11.94 -7.18 7.43
CA GLY A 73 -12.05 -8.01 6.22
C GLY A 73 -10.70 -8.47 5.69
N PHE A 74 -9.68 -7.61 5.74
CA PHE A 74 -8.32 -7.98 5.35
C PHE A 74 -7.70 -8.96 6.35
N VAL A 75 -7.76 -8.63 7.64
CA VAL A 75 -7.16 -9.45 8.72
C VAL A 75 -7.81 -10.83 8.82
N SER A 76 -9.14 -10.93 8.71
CA SER A 76 -9.83 -12.23 8.84
C SER A 76 -9.62 -13.17 7.65
N ARG A 77 -9.24 -12.65 6.48
CA ARG A 77 -9.11 -13.44 5.23
C ARG A 77 -7.69 -13.93 4.98
N ASN A 78 -6.69 -13.39 5.67
CA ASN A 78 -5.29 -13.62 5.40
C ASN A 78 -4.58 -14.19 6.62
N ASP A 79 -3.59 -15.05 6.37
CA ASP A 79 -2.76 -15.64 7.41
C ASP A 79 -1.93 -14.53 8.09
N PRO A 80 -1.90 -14.46 9.44
CA PRO A 80 -1.08 -13.49 10.16
C PRO A 80 0.40 -13.50 9.78
N ALA A 81 0.98 -14.64 9.40
CA ALA A 81 2.36 -14.73 8.93
C ALA A 81 2.55 -14.01 7.59
N ILE A 82 1.59 -14.14 6.67
CA ILE A 82 1.58 -13.42 5.39
C ILE A 82 1.36 -11.92 5.62
N VAL A 83 0.46 -11.57 6.53
CA VAL A 83 0.20 -10.16 6.87
C VAL A 83 1.44 -9.51 7.51
N GLY A 84 2.11 -10.22 8.42
CA GLY A 84 3.34 -9.77 9.06
C GLY A 84 4.54 -9.69 8.11
N ALA A 85 4.49 -10.39 6.98
CA ALA A 85 5.54 -10.38 5.97
C ALA A 85 5.55 -9.10 5.10
N PHE A 86 4.49 -8.30 5.09
CA PHE A 86 4.50 -7.04 4.34
C PHE A 86 5.51 -6.05 4.90
N ILE A 87 6.24 -5.36 4.02
CA ILE A 87 7.05 -4.20 4.40
C ILE A 87 6.10 -3.07 4.77
N ARG A 88 6.16 -2.68 6.05
CA ARG A 88 5.32 -1.65 6.65
C ARG A 88 5.93 -0.28 6.46
N LEU A 89 5.09 0.70 6.14
CA LEU A 89 5.48 2.10 6.05
C LEU A 89 5.84 2.65 7.43
N CYS A 90 5.10 2.27 8.48
CA CYS A 90 5.38 2.73 9.85
C CYS A 90 6.77 2.32 10.35
N ASP A 91 7.32 1.23 9.82
CA ASP A 91 8.65 0.71 10.17
C ASP A 91 9.73 1.13 9.15
N SER A 92 9.33 1.88 8.10
CA SER A 92 10.20 2.24 7.00
C SER A 92 10.98 3.52 7.28
N ARG A 93 12.24 3.54 6.82
CA ARG A 93 13.11 4.73 6.84
C ARG A 93 12.71 5.78 5.80
N LEU A 94 11.74 5.50 4.95
CA LEU A 94 11.25 6.43 3.93
C LEU A 94 10.49 7.62 4.52
N VAL A 95 9.87 7.43 5.68
CA VAL A 95 9.08 8.46 6.36
C VAL A 95 10.06 9.52 6.90
N PRO A 96 9.96 10.78 6.44
CA PRO A 96 10.81 11.86 6.93
C PRO A 96 10.44 12.27 8.35
N ALA A 97 11.28 13.08 8.97
CA ALA A 97 10.99 13.65 10.29
C ALA A 97 9.76 14.57 10.26
N ASP A 98 9.58 15.35 9.18
CA ASP A 98 8.38 16.14 8.96
C ASP A 98 7.34 15.35 8.16
N ILE A 99 6.41 14.73 8.88
CA ILE A 99 5.36 13.90 8.29
C ILE A 99 4.23 14.71 7.65
N ASP A 100 4.22 16.05 7.78
CA ASP A 100 3.28 16.92 7.08
C ASP A 100 3.68 17.17 5.62
N GLU A 101 4.95 16.91 5.27
CA GLU A 101 5.45 17.05 3.91
C GLU A 101 4.73 16.11 2.92
N PRO A 102 4.59 16.53 1.64
CA PRO A 102 4.04 15.67 0.60
C PRO A 102 4.92 14.44 0.37
N VAL A 103 4.27 13.31 0.07
CA VAL A 103 4.96 12.08 -0.30
C VAL A 103 5.68 12.27 -1.63
N ASP A 104 6.96 11.93 -1.65
CA ASP A 104 7.74 11.81 -2.87
C ASP A 104 7.45 10.46 -3.55
N TRP A 105 6.60 10.48 -4.57
CA TRP A 105 6.19 9.29 -5.32
C TRP A 105 7.24 8.76 -6.30
N ARG A 106 8.39 9.44 -6.44
CA ARG A 106 9.44 9.11 -7.42
C ARG A 106 10.56 8.26 -6.83
N ARG A 107 10.41 7.77 -5.59
CA ARG A 107 11.34 6.85 -4.95
C ARG A 107 11.42 5.52 -5.71
N ASP A 108 12.63 4.99 -5.82
CA ASP A 108 12.97 3.75 -6.54
C ASP A 108 13.79 2.79 -5.65
N ASP A 109 13.53 2.82 -4.34
CA ASP A 109 14.17 1.90 -3.39
C ASP A 109 13.73 0.44 -3.63
N ASP A 110 14.59 -0.53 -3.36
CA ASP A 110 14.26 -1.96 -3.55
C ASP A 110 13.16 -2.44 -2.57
N ASP A 111 13.12 -1.85 -1.37
CA ASP A 111 12.26 -2.27 -0.25
C ASP A 111 11.09 -1.31 -0.01
N LEU A 112 10.43 -0.84 -1.07
CA LEU A 112 9.29 0.05 -0.93
C LEU A 112 8.11 -0.61 -0.17
N PRO A 113 7.52 0.09 0.82
CA PRO A 113 6.37 -0.38 1.58
C PRO A 113 5.17 -0.70 0.70
N ALA A 114 4.38 -1.68 1.13
CA ALA A 114 3.24 -2.16 0.35
C ALA A 114 2.22 -1.07 0.07
N VAL A 115 1.87 -0.26 1.08
CA VAL A 115 0.88 0.82 0.94
C VAL A 115 1.40 1.94 0.03
N TYR A 116 2.70 2.26 0.08
CA TYR A 116 3.31 3.23 -0.84
C TYR A 116 3.14 2.79 -2.30
N LEU A 117 3.50 1.53 -2.61
CA LEU A 117 3.40 1.01 -3.98
C LEU A 117 1.96 0.93 -4.47
N ILE A 118 1.01 0.56 -3.61
CA ILE A 118 -0.41 0.49 -3.97
C ILE A 118 -0.95 1.90 -4.29
N VAL A 119 -0.67 2.90 -3.44
CA VAL A 119 -1.16 4.27 -3.67
C VAL A 119 -0.49 4.91 -4.87
N ARG A 120 0.82 4.66 -5.09
CA ARG A 120 1.53 5.07 -6.31
C ARG A 120 0.85 4.53 -7.57
N ALA A 121 0.54 3.23 -7.61
CA ALA A 121 -0.15 2.62 -8.73
C ALA A 121 -1.56 3.22 -8.96
N MET A 122 -2.27 3.61 -7.90
CA MET A 122 -3.56 4.32 -8.02
C MET A 122 -3.41 5.70 -8.66
N LEU A 123 -2.35 6.45 -8.32
CA LEU A 123 -2.06 7.76 -8.91
C LEU A 123 -1.66 7.64 -10.38
N GLU A 124 -0.85 6.63 -10.72
CA GLU A 124 -0.45 6.36 -12.10
C GLU A 124 -1.66 5.98 -12.98
N ALA A 125 -2.59 5.15 -12.46
CA ALA A 125 -3.82 4.79 -13.16
C ALA A 125 -4.73 6.01 -13.40
N GLU A 126 -4.93 6.86 -12.38
CA GLU A 126 -5.71 8.08 -12.51
C GLU A 126 -5.10 9.05 -13.54
N ALA A 127 -3.77 9.18 -13.57
CA ALA A 127 -3.08 10.03 -14.53
C ALA A 127 -3.24 9.51 -15.98
N ALA A 128 -3.21 8.19 -16.17
CA ALA A 128 -3.45 7.57 -17.47
C ALA A 128 -4.90 7.80 -17.96
N GLU A 129 -5.90 7.62 -17.09
CA GLU A 129 -7.30 7.89 -17.41
C GLU A 129 -7.54 9.36 -17.81
N GLN A 130 -6.88 10.30 -17.12
CA GLN A 130 -6.97 11.73 -17.45
C GLN A 130 -6.32 12.06 -18.80
N ALA A 131 -5.21 11.40 -19.16
CA ALA A 131 -4.53 11.60 -20.43
C ALA A 131 -5.34 11.06 -21.62
N GLU A 132 -6.07 9.95 -21.44
CA GLU A 132 -6.97 9.41 -22.46
C GLU A 132 -8.23 10.25 -22.67
N ALA A 133 -8.66 10.99 -21.65
CA ALA A 133 -9.85 11.84 -21.69
C ALA A 133 -9.61 13.28 -22.20
N ALA A 134 -8.35 13.66 -22.44
CA ALA A 134 -7.93 14.98 -22.92
C ALA A 134 -7.73 15.01 -24.45
#